data_AF-A0AA37I1K8-F1
#
_entry.id   AF-A0AA37I1K8-F1
#
_cell.length_a   1.000
_cell.length_b   1.000
_cell.length_c   1.000
_cell.angle_alpha   90.00
_cell.angle_beta   90.00
_cell.angle_gamma   90.00
#
_symmetry.space_group_name_H-M   'P 1'
#
loop_
_entity.id
_entity.type
_entity.pdbx_description
1 polymer ?
#
loop_
_entity_poly.entity_id
_entity_poly.type
_entity_poly.pdbx_seq_one_letter_code
_entity_poly.pdbx_strand_id
1 'polypeptide(L)' 'MLPKGFKLAREFMSHNEKVYEYNGKYYSFDNTSHNGGVWKVFVKNGGKLHRIGTADKNLNIFKK' A
#
# COMPACT_ATOMS: atom_id res chain seq x y z
N MET A 1 -2.99 12.38 5.65
CA MET A 1 -4.26 11.88 6.23
C MET A 1 -4.61 10.58 5.52
N LEU A 2 -4.95 9.50 6.23
CA LEU A 2 -5.33 8.22 5.61
C LEU A 2 -6.76 8.33 5.04
N PRO A 3 -7.05 7.77 3.85
CA PRO A 3 -8.42 7.74 3.33
C PRO A 3 -9.37 6.99 4.27
N LYS A 4 -10.63 7.42 4.32
CA LYS A 4 -11.66 6.77 5.12
C LYS A 4 -11.81 5.30 4.70
N GLY A 5 -11.75 4.39 5.68
CA GLY A 5 -11.88 2.94 5.46
C GLY A 5 -10.55 2.18 5.42
N PHE A 6 -9.40 2.87 5.46
CA PHE A 6 -8.11 2.21 5.64
C PHE A 6 -8.01 1.60 7.03
N LYS A 7 -7.67 0.31 7.10
CA LYS A 7 -7.45 -0.42 8.36
C LYS A 7 -5.98 -0.79 8.47
N LEU A 8 -5.37 -0.64 9.64
CA LEU A 8 -3.97 -1.03 9.83
C LEU A 8 -3.83 -2.56 9.76
N ALA A 9 -3.03 -3.05 8.81
CA ALA A 9 -2.74 -4.47 8.65
C ALA A 9 -1.60 -4.87 9.58
N ARG A 10 -1.93 -5.20 10.84
CA ARG A 10 -0.95 -5.46 11.89
C ARG A 10 0.01 -6.61 11.59
N GLU A 11 -0.46 -7.60 10.84
CA GLU A 11 0.33 -8.77 10.40
C GLU A 11 1.48 -8.41 9.45
N PHE A 12 1.45 -7.23 8.81
CA PHE A 12 2.45 -6.80 7.83
C PHE A 12 3.23 -5.56 8.26
N MET A 13 3.23 -5.24 9.56
CA MET A 13 4.01 -4.13 10.09
C MET A 13 5.49 -4.52 10.14
N SER A 14 6.33 -3.81 9.38
CA SER A 14 7.78 -3.85 9.56
C SER A 14 8.23 -2.68 10.43
N HIS A 15 9.44 -2.75 10.98
CA HIS A 15 10.01 -1.72 11.88
C HIS A 15 9.87 -0.28 11.35
N ASN A 16 9.88 -0.09 10.02
CA ASN A 16 9.88 1.24 9.40
C ASN A 16 8.71 1.47 8.41
N GLU A 17 7.81 0.51 8.23
CA GLU A 17 6.76 0.63 7.22
C GLU A 17 5.42 0.10 7.74
N LYS A 18 4.44 1.02 7.81
CA LYS A 18 3.04 0.68 8.11
C LYS A 18 2.34 0.26 6.83
N VAL A 19 1.62 -0.86 6.92
CA VAL A 19 0.78 -1.37 5.85
C VAL A 19 -0.68 -1.24 6.26
N TYR A 20 -1.52 -0.80 5.32
CA TYR A 20 -2.94 -0.59 5.51
C TYR A 20 -3.73 -1.42 4.52
N GLU A 21 -4.79 -2.07 4.97
CA GLU A 21 -5.74 -2.76 4.13
C GLU A 21 -6.89 -1.82 3.73
N TYR A 22 -7.22 -1.84 2.45
CA TYR A 22 -8.38 -1.15 1.90
C TYR A 22 -8.91 -1.92 0.68
N ASN A 23 -10.21 -2.25 0.71
CA ASN A 23 -10.90 -2.93 -0.39
C ASN A 23 -10.19 -4.18 -0.94
N GLY A 24 -9.68 -5.05 -0.04
CA GLY A 24 -8.98 -6.29 -0.40
C GLY A 24 -7.55 -6.11 -0.93
N LYS A 25 -7.03 -4.88 -0.94
CA LYS A 25 -5.64 -4.55 -1.28
C LYS A 25 -4.90 -4.00 -0.08
N TYR A 26 -3.59 -4.07 -0.13
CA TYR A 26 -2.70 -3.55 0.91
C TYR A 26 -1.89 -2.38 0.37
N TYR A 27 -1.65 -1.40 1.22
CA TYR A 27 -1.04 -0.12 0.86
C TYR A 27 0.02 0.25 1.88
N SER A 28 1.19 0.65 1.41
CA SER A 28 2.20 1.31 2.25
C SER A 28 2.62 2.62 1.61
N PHE A 29 3.09 3.57 2.41
CA PHE A 29 3.52 4.86 1.87
C PHE A 29 4.78 4.70 1.00
N ASP A 30 4.78 5.35 -0.17
CA ASP A 30 5.94 5.44 -1.04
C ASP A 30 6.83 6.63 -0.63
N ASN A 31 7.57 6.43 0.47
CA ASN A 31 8.36 7.49 1.12
C ASN A 31 9.49 8.06 0.26
N THR A 32 9.88 7.39 -0.82
CA THR A 32 10.91 7.92 -1.72
C THR A 32 10.31 8.85 -2.77
N SER A 33 9.01 8.75 -3.09
CA SER A 33 8.34 9.55 -4.13
C SER A 33 9.03 9.53 -5.51
N HIS A 34 10.00 8.63 -5.75
CA HIS A 34 10.76 8.57 -7.01
C HIS A 34 9.87 8.30 -8.23
N ASN A 35 8.65 7.76 -8.03
CA ASN A 35 7.75 7.35 -9.09
C ASN A 35 6.50 8.24 -9.24
N GLY A 36 6.44 9.39 -8.55
CA GLY A 36 5.28 10.28 -8.59
C GLY A 36 4.01 9.74 -7.92
N GLY A 37 4.11 8.60 -7.22
CA GLY A 37 3.01 7.99 -6.48
C GLY A 37 3.14 8.18 -4.98
N VAL A 38 2.03 8.03 -4.27
CA VAL A 38 1.93 8.18 -2.81
C VAL A 38 1.95 6.84 -2.11
N TRP A 39 1.55 5.77 -2.80
CA TRP A 39 1.38 4.45 -2.22
C TRP A 39 2.05 3.36 -3.04
N LYS A 40 2.70 2.42 -2.37
CA LYS A 40 2.95 1.08 -2.91
C LYS A 40 1.70 0.23 -2.67
N VAL A 41 1.29 -0.54 -3.67
CA VAL A 41 0.08 -1.37 -3.60
C VAL A 41 0.44 -2.84 -3.71
N PHE A 42 -0.18 -3.66 -2.87
CA PHE A 42 0.08 -5.10 -2.76
C PHE A 42 -1.21 -5.91 -2.71
N VAL A 43 -1.08 -7.19 -3.06
CA VAL A 43 -2.09 -8.24 -2.82
C VAL A 43 -1.50 -9.33 -1.94
N LYS A 44 -2.32 -9.97 -1.11
CA LYS A 44 -1.90 -11.08 -0.26
C LYS A 44 -2.06 -12.40 -1.02
N ASN A 45 -0.94 -13.07 -1.31
CA ASN A 45 -0.92 -14.43 -1.87
C ASN A 45 -0.17 -15.35 -0.91
N GLY A 46 -0.83 -16.43 -0.45
CA GLY A 46 -0.19 -17.43 0.42
C GLY A 46 0.41 -16.85 1.70
N GLY A 47 -0.23 -15.83 2.30
CA GLY A 47 0.24 -15.17 3.52
C GLY A 47 1.33 -14.12 3.33
N LYS A 48 1.80 -13.88 2.09
CA LYS A 48 2.82 -12.86 1.77
C LYS A 48 2.22 -11.75 0.92
N LEU A 49 2.76 -10.53 1.07
CA LEU A 49 2.38 -9.40 0.22
C LEU A 49 3.21 -9.39 -1.06
N HIS A 50 2.52 -9.32 -2.20
CA HIS A 50 3.11 -9.17 -3.52
C HIS A 50 2.77 -7.79 -4.06
N ARG A 51 3.79 -7.00 -4.40
CA ARG A 51 3.58 -5.66 -4.96
C ARG A 51 2.97 -5.79 -6.35
N ILE A 52 1.86 -5.11 -6.56
CA ILE A 52 1.15 -5.04 -7.85
C ILE A 52 1.30 -3.68 -8.52
N GLY A 53 1.77 -2.67 -7.78
CA GLY A 53 2.17 -1.41 -8.39
C GLY A 53 2.37 -0.26 -7.42
N THR A 54 2.25 0.94 -7.97
CA THR A 54 2.23 2.23 -7.28
C THR A 54 0.91 2.95 -7.58
N ALA A 55 0.34 3.61 -6.57
CA ALA A 55 -0.87 4.40 -6.71
C ALA A 55 -0.69 5.87 -6.31
N ASP A 56 -1.50 6.72 -6.93
CA ASP A 56 -1.56 8.15 -6.64
C ASP A 56 -2.35 8.41 -5.34
N LYS A 57 -2.50 9.69 -4.97
CA LYS A 57 -3.28 10.10 -3.78
C LYS A 57 -4.76 9.65 -3.82
N ASN A 58 -5.29 9.37 -5.00
CA ASN A 58 -6.66 8.96 -5.25
C ASN A 58 -6.80 7.43 -5.39
N LEU A 59 -5.73 6.67 -5.12
CA LEU A 59 -5.66 5.20 -5.23
C LEU A 59 -5.73 4.66 -6.67
N ASN A 60 -5.49 5.50 -7.67
CA ASN A 60 -5.34 5.05 -9.06
C ASN A 60 -3.98 4.38 -9.22
N ILE A 61 -3.94 3.13 -9.67
CA ILE A 61 -2.73 2.34 -9.86
C ILE A 61 -2.18 2.59 -11.27
N PHE A 62 -0.91 2.96 -11.41
CA PHE A 62 -0.37 3.39 -12.71
C PHE A 62 1.02 2.88 -13.07
N LYS A 63 1.72 2.16 -12.18
CA LYS A 63 3.07 1.64 -12.47
C LYS A 63 3.31 0.32 -11.76
N LYS A 64 3.96 -0.65 -12.42
CA LYS A 64 4.41 -1.93 -11.86
C LYS A 64 5.93 -1.96 -11.75
#